data_AF-A0A0Q9KUL3-F1
#
_entry.id   AF-A0A0Q9KUL3-F1
#
_cell.length_a   1.000
_cell.length_b   1.000
_cell.length_c   1.000
_cell.angle_alpha   90.00
_cell.angle_beta   90.00
_cell.angle_gamma   90.00
#
_symmetry.space_group_name_H-M   'P 1'
#
loop_
_entity.id
_entity.type
_entity.pdbx_description
1 polymer ?
#
loop_
_entity_poly.entity_id
_entity_poly.type
_entity_poly.pdbx_seq_one_letter_code
_entity_poly.pdbx_strand_id
1 'polypeptide(L)'
;MKLFRSLTSRWMEEKLASMAVGDFSMNLSSNGKDHLLMVALKKTISSLKALIRLVDRSSKHLHKKLVDMRSRSELITEHVEGITTTIREIAIGMQDTSEHAQKMADDMAQIHAVLQGVGQNNASLVRETLDFSEEVAAGKQEMISTKEQMNRISEESTDIHEGMNELNKALGQITDIVRLIEEISGQTQLLALNANIEAARAGEQGKGFAVVASEISKLAIQTKQATLSINDQIQWVTGNAQGLKAGVDNLHEAVGVGVHTMEASVNKYAEMEMFLGRILNQMKEVDGQFRVITANSSSIADSLNQTSAMIEEVAAGCEEVLASTEIQQDNILQINEDIREATRSSLSLRSIVSQFKLPSKSEFHPLQKELDRWVECSLGIRSVMVSMIDSRDAEQIRYWNQEKEAMESELAACNQQLGAKSADNKNKEYFNSLQSAWQQFSEVKDQNAKWMLEGEYEKAKQGLINKGRERFKRAMDIANEWMES
;
A
#
# COMPACT_ATOMS: atom_id res chain seq x y z
N MET A 1 82.14 -67.76 -9.97
CA MET A 1 81.88 -66.33 -9.66
C MET A 1 81.63 -65.46 -10.90
N LYS A 2 82.41 -65.53 -11.99
CA LYS A 2 82.19 -64.73 -13.22
C LYS A 2 80.87 -65.04 -13.95
N LEU A 3 80.47 -66.32 -14.06
CA LEU A 3 79.19 -66.73 -14.67
C LEU A 3 77.95 -66.18 -13.93
N PHE A 4 77.98 -66.18 -12.59
CA PHE A 4 76.87 -65.69 -11.76
C PHE A 4 76.67 -64.17 -11.89
N ARG A 5 77.76 -63.39 -12.04
CA ARG A 5 77.70 -61.95 -12.34
C ARG A 5 77.13 -61.63 -13.73
N SER A 6 77.35 -62.51 -14.72
CA SER A 6 76.80 -62.31 -16.08
C SER A 6 75.29 -62.56 -16.16
N LEU A 7 74.77 -63.52 -15.39
CA LEU A 7 73.34 -63.84 -15.34
C LEU A 7 72.54 -62.77 -14.60
N THR A 8 73.10 -62.19 -13.53
CA THR A 8 72.48 -61.07 -12.81
C THR A 8 72.44 -59.77 -13.64
N SER A 9 73.45 -59.53 -14.50
CA SER A 9 73.47 -58.38 -15.42
C SER A 9 72.37 -58.48 -16.47
N ARG A 10 72.25 -59.64 -17.13
CA ARG A 10 71.28 -59.86 -18.21
C ARG A 10 69.82 -59.79 -17.73
N TRP A 11 69.53 -60.36 -16.56
CA TRP A 11 68.21 -60.25 -15.94
C TRP A 11 67.84 -58.79 -15.62
N MET A 12 68.81 -58.02 -15.12
CA MET A 12 68.61 -56.61 -14.78
C MET A 12 68.40 -55.76 -16.04
N GLU A 13 69.17 -56.02 -17.10
CA GLU A 13 68.99 -55.40 -18.43
C GLU A 13 67.59 -55.66 -18.99
N GLU A 14 67.08 -56.90 -18.93
CA GLU A 14 65.72 -57.24 -19.37
C GLU A 14 64.65 -56.49 -18.55
N LYS A 15 64.79 -56.43 -17.22
CA LYS A 15 63.86 -55.68 -16.37
C LYS A 15 63.91 -54.17 -16.61
N LEU A 16 65.10 -53.60 -16.79
CA LEU A 16 65.24 -52.18 -17.12
C LEU A 16 64.70 -51.86 -18.52
N ALA A 17 64.87 -52.76 -19.49
CA ALA A 17 64.29 -52.60 -20.83
C ALA A 17 62.76 -52.61 -20.82
N SER A 18 62.13 -53.51 -20.06
CA SER A 18 60.68 -53.51 -19.84
C SER A 18 60.19 -52.23 -19.16
N MET A 19 60.93 -51.70 -18.17
CA MET A 19 60.60 -50.41 -17.56
C MET A 19 60.75 -49.24 -18.53
N ALA A 20 61.76 -49.27 -19.41
CA ALA A 20 62.02 -48.22 -20.38
C ALA A 20 60.88 -48.08 -21.41
N VAL A 21 60.18 -49.18 -21.72
CA VAL A 21 58.96 -49.16 -22.56
C VAL A 21 57.68 -48.93 -21.76
N GLY A 22 57.79 -48.57 -20.48
CA GLY A 22 56.65 -48.22 -19.62
C GLY A 22 55.93 -49.41 -18.96
N ASP A 23 56.46 -50.63 -19.04
CA ASP A 23 55.91 -51.78 -18.32
C ASP A 23 56.43 -51.84 -16.89
N PHE A 24 55.59 -51.39 -15.96
CA PHE A 24 55.84 -51.47 -14.51
C PHE A 24 55.08 -52.63 -13.86
N SER A 25 54.42 -53.52 -14.60
CA SER A 25 53.65 -54.63 -14.03
C SER A 25 54.51 -55.72 -13.36
N MET A 26 55.84 -55.64 -13.51
CA MET A 26 56.76 -56.66 -13.03
C MET A 26 56.99 -56.60 -11.51
N ASN A 27 57.26 -57.78 -10.93
CA ASN A 27 57.72 -57.96 -9.56
C ASN A 27 59.23 -58.27 -9.54
N LEU A 28 60.00 -57.53 -8.75
CA LEU A 28 61.45 -57.74 -8.58
C LEU A 28 61.69 -58.62 -7.35
N SER A 29 61.74 -59.95 -7.52
CA SER A 29 62.22 -60.88 -6.49
C SER A 29 63.71 -61.18 -6.73
N SER A 30 64.54 -61.14 -5.67
CA SER A 30 65.99 -61.37 -5.77
C SER A 30 66.43 -62.48 -4.82
N ASN A 31 67.21 -63.44 -5.33
CA ASN A 31 67.94 -64.46 -4.57
C ASN A 31 69.48 -64.23 -4.62
N GLY A 32 69.95 -62.99 -4.79
CA GLY A 32 71.36 -62.68 -5.13
C GLY A 32 72.09 -61.68 -4.21
N LYS A 33 73.44 -61.65 -4.30
CA LYS A 33 74.36 -60.91 -3.42
C LYS A 33 74.40 -59.37 -3.59
N ASP A 34 73.84 -58.80 -4.66
CA ASP A 34 73.77 -57.33 -4.86
C ASP A 34 72.48 -56.74 -4.25
N HIS A 35 72.32 -56.96 -2.95
CA HIS A 35 71.12 -56.60 -2.19
C HIS A 35 70.85 -55.07 -2.22
N LEU A 36 71.89 -54.24 -2.22
CA LEU A 36 71.74 -52.77 -2.15
C LEU A 36 71.14 -52.17 -3.43
N LEU A 37 71.65 -52.55 -4.60
CA LEU A 37 71.16 -52.05 -5.89
C LEU A 37 69.72 -52.52 -6.16
N MET A 38 69.43 -53.78 -5.82
CA MET A 38 68.09 -54.36 -5.95
C MET A 38 67.06 -53.66 -5.06
N VAL A 39 67.43 -53.35 -3.81
CA VAL A 39 66.56 -52.59 -2.89
C VAL A 39 66.33 -51.17 -3.41
N ALA A 40 67.38 -50.49 -3.88
CA ALA A 40 67.25 -49.14 -4.45
C ALA A 40 66.38 -49.11 -5.72
N LEU A 41 66.54 -50.09 -6.61
CA LEU A 41 65.75 -50.22 -7.82
C LEU A 41 64.27 -50.55 -7.50
N LYS A 42 64.02 -51.47 -6.56
CA LYS A 42 62.66 -51.78 -6.09
C LYS A 42 61.97 -50.53 -5.53
N LYS A 43 62.67 -49.75 -4.69
CA LYS A 43 62.14 -48.50 -4.13
C LYS A 43 61.84 -47.46 -5.22
N THR A 44 62.69 -47.37 -6.23
CA THR A 44 62.49 -46.46 -7.39
C THR A 44 61.25 -46.85 -8.20
N ILE A 45 61.09 -48.14 -8.49
CA ILE A 45 59.91 -48.67 -9.21
C ILE A 45 58.63 -48.44 -8.41
N SER A 46 58.65 -48.75 -7.11
CA SER A 46 57.51 -48.53 -6.22
C SER A 46 57.10 -47.05 -6.21
N SER A 47 58.08 -46.15 -6.08
CA SER A 47 57.83 -44.70 -6.14
C SER A 47 57.24 -44.27 -7.48
N LEU A 48 57.74 -44.80 -8.62
CA LEU A 48 57.18 -44.50 -9.94
C LEU A 48 55.75 -45.03 -10.09
N LYS A 49 55.48 -46.26 -9.64
CA LYS A 49 54.13 -46.84 -9.62
C LYS A 49 53.16 -45.97 -8.82
N ALA A 50 53.57 -45.51 -7.64
CA ALA A 50 52.76 -44.64 -6.79
C ALA A 50 52.47 -43.30 -7.48
N LEU A 51 53.48 -42.68 -8.10
CA LEU A 51 53.30 -41.44 -8.87
C LEU A 51 52.35 -41.62 -10.06
N ILE A 52 52.52 -42.67 -10.86
CA ILE A 52 51.66 -42.95 -12.02
C ILE A 52 50.20 -43.16 -11.57
N ARG A 53 49.97 -43.94 -10.49
CA ARG A 53 48.63 -44.14 -9.92
C ARG A 53 48.01 -42.85 -9.41
N LEU A 54 48.80 -42.03 -8.72
CA LEU A 54 48.35 -40.74 -8.23
C LEU A 54 47.91 -39.83 -9.38
N VAL A 55 48.75 -39.68 -10.42
CA VAL A 55 48.43 -38.85 -11.59
C VAL A 55 47.21 -39.39 -12.34
N ASP A 56 47.05 -40.72 -12.50
CA ASP A 56 45.84 -41.32 -13.10
C ASP A 56 44.57 -40.94 -12.32
N ARG A 57 44.60 -41.08 -10.99
CA ARG A 57 43.46 -40.77 -10.14
C ARG A 57 43.14 -39.27 -10.13
N SER A 58 44.15 -38.43 -9.94
CA SER A 58 43.99 -36.97 -9.94
C SER A 58 43.45 -36.47 -11.28
N SER A 59 43.94 -37.00 -12.41
CA SER A 59 43.41 -36.68 -13.74
C SER A 59 41.94 -37.12 -13.91
N LYS A 60 41.57 -38.32 -13.46
CA LYS A 60 40.17 -38.77 -13.49
C LYS A 60 39.25 -37.92 -12.63
N HIS A 61 39.71 -37.54 -11.44
CA HIS A 61 38.97 -36.67 -10.53
C HIS A 61 38.78 -35.28 -11.11
N LEU A 62 39.85 -34.67 -11.63
CA LEU A 62 39.81 -33.36 -12.29
C LEU A 62 38.84 -33.37 -13.47
N HIS A 63 38.92 -34.37 -14.34
CA HIS A 63 37.99 -34.50 -15.46
C HIS A 63 36.52 -34.54 -15.02
N LYS A 64 36.19 -35.32 -13.97
CA LYS A 64 34.83 -35.36 -13.43
C LYS A 64 34.38 -33.99 -12.94
N LYS A 65 35.24 -33.27 -12.20
CA LYS A 65 34.93 -31.93 -11.69
C LYS A 65 34.71 -30.91 -12.80
N LEU A 66 35.45 -31.01 -13.90
CA LEU A 66 35.27 -30.14 -15.06
C LEU A 66 33.95 -30.40 -15.80
N VAL A 67 33.49 -31.66 -15.86
CA VAL A 67 32.16 -31.99 -16.38
C VAL A 67 31.06 -31.38 -15.49
N ASP A 68 31.19 -31.52 -14.17
CA ASP A 68 30.24 -30.90 -13.23
C ASP A 68 30.23 -29.37 -13.37
N MET A 69 31.40 -28.75 -13.53
CA MET A 69 31.56 -27.30 -13.69
C MET A 69 30.95 -26.78 -14.99
N ARG A 70 31.09 -27.54 -16.09
CA ARG A 70 30.43 -27.22 -17.37
C ARG A 70 28.91 -27.19 -17.22
N SER A 71 28.32 -28.21 -16.60
CA SER A 71 26.87 -28.27 -16.38
C SER A 71 26.38 -27.10 -15.53
N ARG A 72 27.16 -26.67 -14.52
CA ARG A 72 26.85 -25.47 -13.73
C ARG A 72 26.93 -24.20 -14.56
N SER A 73 27.92 -24.08 -15.44
CA SER A 73 28.04 -22.91 -16.33
C SER A 73 26.87 -22.78 -17.30
N GLU A 74 26.36 -23.92 -17.81
CA GLU A 74 25.16 -23.96 -18.66
C GLU A 74 23.92 -23.47 -17.89
N LEU A 75 23.73 -23.91 -16.63
CA LEU A 75 22.64 -23.42 -15.78
C LEU A 75 22.73 -21.92 -15.47
N ILE A 76 23.93 -21.39 -15.22
CA ILE A 76 24.10 -19.95 -14.99
C ILE A 76 23.71 -19.16 -16.25
N THR A 77 24.03 -19.66 -17.44
CA THR A 77 23.64 -19.04 -18.72
C THR A 77 22.13 -18.91 -18.83
N GLU A 78 21.39 -19.99 -18.52
CA GLU A 78 19.92 -19.98 -18.51
C GLU A 78 19.35 -18.95 -17.52
N HIS A 79 19.95 -18.84 -16.33
CA HIS A 79 19.53 -17.83 -15.35
C HIS A 79 19.75 -16.39 -15.82
N VAL A 80 20.86 -16.12 -16.50
CA VAL A 80 21.17 -14.79 -17.08
C VAL A 80 20.15 -14.42 -18.18
N GLU A 81 19.78 -15.37 -19.03
CA GLU A 81 18.70 -15.19 -20.03
C GLU A 81 17.34 -14.93 -19.36
N GLY A 82 17.05 -15.64 -18.27
CA GLY A 82 15.86 -15.43 -17.44
C GLY A 82 15.79 -14.02 -16.86
N ILE A 83 16.88 -13.54 -16.25
CA ILE A 83 16.98 -12.18 -15.69
C ILE A 83 16.71 -11.13 -16.76
N THR A 84 17.31 -11.29 -17.95
CA THR A 84 17.11 -10.37 -19.09
C THR A 84 15.64 -10.29 -19.50
N THR A 85 14.94 -11.43 -19.50
CA THR A 85 13.51 -11.49 -19.83
C THR A 85 12.67 -10.78 -18.78
N THR A 86 12.93 -11.02 -17.49
CA THR A 86 12.24 -10.35 -16.39
C THR A 86 12.44 -8.84 -16.43
N ILE A 87 13.64 -8.34 -16.75
CA ILE A 87 13.85 -6.89 -16.90
C ILE A 87 13.03 -6.30 -18.03
N ARG A 88 12.88 -7.01 -19.15
CA ARG A 88 12.02 -6.55 -20.25
C ARG A 88 10.57 -6.44 -19.81
N GLU A 89 10.07 -7.39 -19.04
CA GLU A 89 8.72 -7.36 -18.48
C GLU A 89 8.55 -6.19 -17.49
N ILE A 90 9.54 -5.94 -16.65
CA ILE A 90 9.56 -4.78 -15.75
C ILE A 90 9.49 -3.48 -16.55
N ALA A 91 10.29 -3.34 -17.61
CA ALA A 91 10.30 -2.13 -18.45
C ALA A 91 8.93 -1.88 -19.11
N ILE A 92 8.26 -2.92 -19.61
CA ILE A 92 6.90 -2.81 -20.16
C ILE A 92 5.92 -2.36 -19.06
N GLY A 93 5.94 -3.00 -17.89
CA GLY A 93 5.06 -2.65 -16.77
C GLY A 93 5.28 -1.22 -16.26
N MET A 94 6.52 -0.72 -16.32
CA MET A 94 6.84 0.67 -15.97
C MET A 94 6.27 1.66 -16.98
N GLN A 95 6.33 1.35 -18.28
CA GLN A 95 5.74 2.20 -19.31
C GLN A 95 4.21 2.29 -19.13
N ASP A 96 3.54 1.17 -18.91
CA ASP A 96 2.10 1.14 -18.62
C ASP A 96 1.78 1.96 -17.35
N THR A 97 2.59 1.81 -16.30
CA THR A 97 2.42 2.59 -15.05
C THR A 97 2.61 4.07 -15.28
N SER A 98 3.56 4.48 -16.12
CA SER A 98 3.78 5.87 -16.50
C SER A 98 2.60 6.47 -17.27
N GLU A 99 2.05 5.72 -18.23
CA GLU A 99 0.87 6.16 -18.99
C GLU A 99 -0.36 6.30 -18.09
N HIS A 100 -0.55 5.37 -17.16
CA HIS A 100 -1.61 5.44 -16.16
C HIS A 100 -1.44 6.64 -15.21
N ALA A 101 -0.22 6.89 -14.73
CA ALA A 101 0.07 8.03 -13.87
C ALA A 101 -0.24 9.36 -14.58
N GLN A 102 0.17 9.50 -15.85
CA GLN A 102 -0.10 10.70 -16.63
C GLN A 102 -1.61 10.92 -16.81
N LYS A 103 -2.36 9.87 -17.17
CA LYS A 103 -3.81 9.96 -17.32
C LYS A 103 -4.48 10.36 -16.01
N MET A 104 -4.02 9.82 -14.88
CA MET A 104 -4.57 10.14 -13.57
C MET A 104 -4.28 11.58 -13.16
N ALA A 105 -3.13 12.13 -13.57
CA ALA A 105 -2.81 13.55 -13.37
C ALA A 105 -3.77 14.46 -14.16
N ASP A 106 -4.06 14.10 -15.42
CA ASP A 106 -5.02 14.83 -16.25
C ASP A 106 -6.44 14.79 -15.64
N ASP A 107 -6.88 13.61 -15.19
CA ASP A 107 -8.16 13.43 -14.50
C ASP A 107 -8.24 14.28 -13.21
N MET A 108 -7.16 14.36 -12.43
CA MET A 108 -7.10 15.22 -11.25
C MET A 108 -7.19 16.71 -11.60
N ALA A 109 -6.52 17.15 -12.67
CA ALA A 109 -6.63 18.53 -13.14
C ALA A 109 -8.07 18.87 -13.55
N GLN A 110 -8.76 17.93 -14.22
CA GLN A 110 -10.18 18.09 -14.57
C GLN A 110 -11.08 18.15 -13.33
N ILE A 111 -10.86 17.28 -12.34
CA ILE A 111 -11.59 17.31 -11.07
C ILE A 111 -11.41 18.65 -10.37
N HIS A 112 -10.19 19.20 -10.34
CA HIS A 112 -9.93 20.49 -9.72
C HIS A 112 -10.71 21.62 -10.39
N ALA A 113 -10.75 21.65 -11.72
CA ALA A 113 -11.53 22.63 -12.48
C ALA A 113 -13.04 22.53 -12.20
N VAL A 114 -13.56 21.29 -12.14
CA VAL A 114 -14.97 21.04 -11.80
C VAL A 114 -15.29 21.52 -10.38
N LEU A 115 -14.45 21.19 -9.39
CA LEU A 115 -14.64 21.62 -8.01
C LEU A 115 -14.63 23.14 -7.86
N GLN A 116 -13.75 23.83 -8.57
CA GLN A 116 -13.72 25.28 -8.58
C GLN A 116 -15.02 25.87 -9.14
N GLY A 117 -15.52 25.33 -10.25
CA GLY A 117 -16.79 25.75 -10.85
C GLY A 117 -17.99 25.49 -9.93
N VAL A 118 -18.06 24.32 -9.31
CA VAL A 118 -19.16 24.00 -8.38
C VAL A 118 -19.08 24.84 -7.10
N GLY A 119 -17.87 25.12 -6.60
CA GLY A 119 -17.66 26.03 -5.47
C GLY A 119 -18.16 27.45 -5.75
N GLN A 120 -17.90 27.98 -6.94
CA GLN A 120 -18.42 29.28 -7.38
C GLN A 120 -19.95 29.28 -7.47
N ASN A 121 -20.55 28.22 -8.04
CA ASN A 121 -22.00 28.09 -8.13
C ASN A 121 -22.65 27.99 -6.74
N ASN A 122 -22.05 27.24 -5.81
CA ASN A 122 -22.55 27.14 -4.43
C ASN A 122 -22.48 28.50 -3.73
N ALA A 123 -21.41 29.27 -3.93
CA ALA A 123 -21.30 30.62 -3.39
C ALA A 123 -22.36 31.59 -3.96
N SER A 124 -22.69 31.48 -5.25
CA SER A 124 -23.80 32.24 -5.86
C SER A 124 -25.13 31.87 -5.22
N LEU A 125 -25.42 30.56 -5.11
CA LEU A 125 -26.66 30.07 -4.53
C LEU A 125 -26.84 30.47 -3.06
N VAL A 126 -25.75 30.51 -2.28
CA VAL A 126 -25.78 31.03 -0.91
C VAL A 126 -26.22 32.50 -0.90
N ARG A 127 -25.67 33.32 -1.79
CA ARG A 127 -26.05 34.74 -1.91
C ARG A 127 -27.53 34.88 -2.31
N GLU A 128 -27.96 34.18 -3.36
CA GLU A 128 -29.35 34.21 -3.83
C GLU A 128 -30.34 33.75 -2.76
N THR A 129 -29.96 32.76 -1.94
CA THR A 129 -30.79 32.27 -0.84
C THR A 129 -30.88 33.28 0.31
N LEU A 130 -29.80 34.01 0.60
CA LEU A 130 -29.79 35.09 1.58
C LEU A 130 -30.66 36.27 1.12
N ASP A 131 -30.50 36.70 -0.13
CA ASP A 131 -31.30 37.78 -0.72
C ASP A 131 -32.80 37.41 -0.68
N PHE A 132 -33.14 36.16 -1.06
CA PHE A 132 -34.52 35.68 -0.99
C PHE A 132 -35.03 35.56 0.46
N SER A 133 -34.16 35.28 1.43
CA SER A 133 -34.52 35.28 2.84
C SER A 133 -34.87 36.67 3.35
N GLU A 134 -34.23 37.72 2.85
CA GLU A 134 -34.57 39.11 3.17
C GLU A 134 -35.96 39.48 2.61
N GLU A 135 -36.25 39.09 1.35
CA GLU A 135 -37.56 39.28 0.73
C GLU A 135 -38.69 38.55 1.47
N VAL A 136 -38.44 37.30 1.89
CA VAL A 136 -39.39 36.52 2.71
C VAL A 136 -39.66 37.20 4.05
N ALA A 137 -38.63 37.71 4.71
CA ALA A 137 -38.78 38.43 5.98
C ALA A 137 -39.55 39.76 5.80
N ALA A 138 -39.27 40.50 4.72
CA ALA A 138 -39.99 41.72 4.37
C ALA A 138 -41.48 41.44 4.09
N GLY A 139 -41.78 40.43 3.27
CA GLY A 139 -43.16 40.02 2.95
C GLY A 139 -43.94 39.55 4.19
N LYS A 140 -43.27 38.85 5.11
CA LYS A 140 -43.85 38.49 6.42
C LYS A 140 -44.23 39.74 7.23
N GLN A 141 -43.34 40.72 7.30
CA GLN A 141 -43.57 41.95 8.04
C GLN A 141 -44.70 42.79 7.44
N GLU A 142 -44.80 42.85 6.10
CA GLU A 142 -45.91 43.50 5.41
C GLU A 142 -47.26 42.83 5.73
N MET A 143 -47.29 41.48 5.77
CA MET A 143 -48.49 40.73 6.13
C MET A 143 -48.91 40.95 7.59
N ILE A 144 -47.95 41.05 8.52
CA ILE A 144 -48.20 41.42 9.92
C ILE A 144 -48.81 42.83 9.99
N SER A 145 -48.21 43.81 9.31
CA SER A 145 -48.73 45.17 9.26
C SER A 145 -50.15 45.23 8.67
N THR A 146 -50.42 44.43 7.65
CA THR A 146 -51.75 44.38 7.03
C THR A 146 -52.78 43.74 7.96
N LYS A 147 -52.38 42.72 8.73
CA LYS A 147 -53.22 42.11 9.78
C LYS A 147 -53.59 43.13 10.86
N GLU A 148 -52.64 43.95 11.31
CA GLU A 148 -52.88 45.01 12.29
C GLU A 148 -53.89 46.04 11.75
N GLN A 149 -53.79 46.41 10.47
CA GLN A 149 -54.78 47.29 9.83
C GLN A 149 -56.18 46.66 9.79
N MET A 150 -56.29 45.37 9.48
CA MET A 150 -57.58 44.67 9.50
C MET A 150 -58.19 44.60 10.91
N ASN A 151 -57.37 44.39 11.94
CA ASN A 151 -57.84 44.44 13.32
C ASN A 151 -58.40 45.82 13.67
N ARG A 152 -57.74 46.90 13.25
CA ARG A 152 -58.26 48.27 13.42
C ARG A 152 -59.58 48.49 12.70
N ILE A 153 -59.71 48.00 11.47
CA ILE A 153 -60.99 48.05 10.73
C ILE A 153 -62.07 47.26 11.47
N SER A 154 -61.72 46.13 12.09
CA SER A 154 -62.64 45.34 12.91
C SER A 154 -63.15 46.14 14.11
N GLU A 155 -62.25 46.82 14.83
CA GLU A 155 -62.58 47.71 15.95
C GLU A 155 -63.49 48.86 15.51
N GLU A 156 -63.12 49.58 14.45
CA GLU A 156 -63.94 50.67 13.89
C GLU A 156 -65.33 50.17 13.43
N SER A 157 -65.40 48.96 12.87
CA SER A 157 -66.67 48.33 12.50
C SER A 157 -67.54 48.02 13.73
N THR A 158 -66.95 47.61 14.85
CA THR A 158 -67.66 47.39 16.11
C THR A 158 -68.22 48.70 16.66
N ASP A 159 -67.43 49.78 16.64
CA ASP A 159 -67.87 51.11 17.08
C ASP A 159 -69.07 51.62 16.26
N ILE A 160 -69.04 51.42 14.92
CA ILE A 160 -70.17 51.78 14.06
C ILE A 160 -71.41 50.93 14.41
N HIS A 161 -71.24 49.64 14.68
CA HIS A 161 -72.34 48.75 15.06
C HIS A 161 -72.99 49.21 16.37
N GLU A 162 -72.20 49.58 17.38
CA GLU A 162 -72.69 50.13 18.66
C GLU A 162 -73.42 51.46 18.45
N GLY A 163 -72.84 52.39 17.68
CA GLY A 163 -73.48 53.67 17.34
C GLY A 163 -74.83 53.49 16.62
N MET A 164 -74.97 52.48 15.76
CA MET A 164 -76.25 52.16 15.12
C MET A 164 -77.29 51.58 16.09
N ASN A 165 -76.87 50.82 17.09
CA ASN A 165 -77.77 50.33 18.13
C ASN A 165 -78.27 51.49 19.01
N GLU A 166 -77.40 52.45 19.34
CA GLU A 166 -77.78 53.67 20.05
C GLU A 166 -78.74 54.55 19.23
N LEU A 167 -78.47 54.74 17.93
CA LEU A 167 -79.34 55.48 17.03
C LEU A 167 -80.74 54.84 16.95
N ASN A 168 -80.83 53.53 16.78
CA ASN A 168 -82.11 52.81 16.76
C ASN A 168 -82.89 52.98 18.07
N LYS A 169 -82.19 52.97 19.21
CA LYS A 169 -82.81 53.21 20.52
C LYS A 169 -83.34 54.63 20.64
N ALA A 170 -82.58 55.63 20.18
CA ALA A 170 -83.01 57.03 20.17
C ALA A 170 -84.21 57.24 19.24
N LEU A 171 -84.23 56.65 18.05
CA LEU A 171 -85.37 56.70 17.12
C LEU A 171 -86.63 56.07 17.72
N GLY A 172 -86.49 54.95 18.46
CA GLY A 172 -87.61 54.34 19.19
C GLY A 172 -88.21 55.29 20.24
N GLN A 173 -87.35 55.95 21.03
CA GLN A 173 -87.80 56.96 22.01
C GLN A 173 -88.51 58.15 21.34
N ILE A 174 -88.00 58.64 20.20
CA ILE A 174 -88.65 59.70 19.44
C ILE A 174 -90.00 59.23 18.91
N THR A 175 -90.10 58.00 18.42
CA THR A 175 -91.37 57.40 17.95
C THR A 175 -92.43 57.41 19.05
N ASP A 176 -92.06 57.03 20.28
CA ASP A 176 -92.97 57.05 21.43
C ASP A 176 -93.45 58.47 21.76
N ILE A 177 -92.57 59.47 21.68
CA ILE A 177 -92.93 60.88 21.88
C ILE A 177 -93.88 61.36 20.78
N VAL A 178 -93.60 61.05 19.53
CA VAL A 178 -94.44 61.43 18.39
C VAL A 178 -95.83 60.80 18.51
N ARG A 179 -95.92 59.54 18.95
CA ARG A 179 -97.21 58.87 19.22
C ARG A 179 -97.98 59.58 20.32
N LEU A 180 -97.32 59.95 21.41
CA LEU A 180 -97.95 60.73 22.48
C LEU A 180 -98.48 62.09 21.99
N ILE A 181 -97.72 62.79 21.15
CA ILE A 181 -98.16 64.06 20.56
C ILE A 181 -99.37 63.83 19.64
N GLU A 182 -99.37 62.76 18.85
CA GLU A 182 -100.52 62.39 18.00
C GLU A 182 -101.76 62.10 18.84
N GLU A 183 -101.63 61.34 19.94
CA GLU A 183 -102.71 61.06 20.89
C GLU A 183 -103.26 62.35 21.52
N ILE A 184 -102.38 63.24 22.01
CA ILE A 184 -102.75 64.55 22.57
C ILE A 184 -103.46 65.40 21.51
N SER A 185 -102.96 65.41 20.28
CA SER A 185 -103.54 66.16 19.18
C SER A 185 -104.93 65.63 18.81
N GLY A 186 -105.11 64.32 18.78
CA GLY A 186 -106.42 63.68 18.57
C GLY A 186 -107.42 64.01 19.68
N GLN A 187 -106.98 63.97 20.94
CA GLN A 187 -107.81 64.40 22.08
C GLN A 187 -108.15 65.90 21.99
N THR A 188 -107.19 66.74 21.62
CA THR A 188 -107.38 68.19 21.45
C THR A 188 -108.36 68.49 20.32
N GLN A 189 -108.29 67.75 19.22
CA GLN A 189 -109.23 67.85 18.10
C GLN A 189 -110.66 67.48 18.54
N LEU A 190 -110.82 66.42 19.34
CA LEU A 190 -112.11 66.01 19.91
C LEU A 190 -112.65 67.04 20.91
N LEU A 191 -111.80 67.60 21.78
CA LEU A 191 -112.17 68.68 22.71
C LEU A 191 -112.62 69.93 21.95
N ALA A 192 -111.88 70.33 20.92
CA ALA A 192 -112.22 71.46 20.07
C ALA A 192 -113.51 71.24 19.27
N LEU A 193 -113.77 70.01 18.82
CA LEU A 193 -115.03 69.63 18.18
C LEU A 193 -116.20 69.75 19.16
N ASN A 194 -116.07 69.20 20.37
CA ASN A 194 -117.09 69.32 21.42
C ASN A 194 -117.35 70.77 21.80
N ALA A 195 -116.29 71.60 21.89
CA ALA A 195 -116.42 73.03 22.14
C ALA A 195 -117.11 73.78 20.98
N ASN A 196 -116.84 73.41 19.72
CA ASN A 196 -117.56 73.94 18.55
C ASN A 196 -119.06 73.58 18.56
N ILE A 197 -119.39 72.33 18.93
CA ILE A 197 -120.78 71.87 19.06
C ILE A 197 -121.50 72.68 20.14
N GLU A 198 -120.90 72.86 21.32
CA GLU A 198 -121.52 73.58 22.43
C GLU A 198 -121.60 75.10 22.15
N ALA A 199 -120.61 75.67 21.45
CA ALA A 199 -120.65 77.05 20.98
C ALA A 199 -121.77 77.29 19.93
N ALA A 200 -122.02 76.32 19.04
CA ALA A 200 -123.16 76.35 18.13
C ALA A 200 -124.51 76.24 18.88
N ARG A 201 -124.53 75.48 19.98
CA ARG A 201 -125.70 75.30 20.85
C ARG A 201 -126.08 76.57 21.64
N ALA A 202 -125.11 77.41 21.97
CA ALA A 202 -125.29 78.70 22.66
C ALA A 202 -125.75 79.85 21.75
N GLY A 203 -125.90 79.63 20.44
CA GLY A 203 -126.44 80.63 19.50
C GLY A 203 -125.57 81.89 19.35
N GLU A 204 -126.20 83.09 19.32
CA GLU A 204 -125.52 84.38 19.14
C GLU A 204 -124.41 84.65 20.19
N GLN A 205 -124.57 84.17 21.44
CA GLN A 205 -123.62 84.37 22.54
C GLN A 205 -122.37 83.47 22.42
N GLY A 206 -122.41 82.42 21.60
CA GLY A 206 -121.31 81.46 21.40
C GLY A 206 -120.36 81.78 20.25
N LYS A 207 -120.63 82.82 19.44
CA LYS A 207 -119.88 83.13 18.21
C LYS A 207 -118.38 83.32 18.43
N GLY A 208 -117.97 84.02 19.49
CA GLY A 208 -116.55 84.21 19.82
C GLY A 208 -115.84 82.91 20.23
N PHE A 209 -116.53 82.05 20.98
CA PHE A 209 -116.04 80.74 21.40
C PHE A 209 -115.92 79.75 20.22
N ALA A 210 -116.87 79.80 19.27
CA ALA A 210 -116.82 78.98 18.05
C ALA A 210 -115.60 79.30 17.18
N VAL A 211 -115.21 80.57 17.06
CA VAL A 211 -114.00 80.96 16.31
C VAL A 211 -112.74 80.39 16.96
N VAL A 212 -112.62 80.49 18.29
CA VAL A 212 -111.47 79.93 19.03
C VAL A 212 -111.45 78.40 18.94
N ALA A 213 -112.58 77.72 19.10
CA ALA A 213 -112.66 76.27 19.00
C ALA A 213 -112.38 75.76 17.57
N SER A 214 -112.79 76.49 16.52
CA SER A 214 -112.40 76.19 15.14
C SER A 214 -110.90 76.34 14.90
N GLU A 215 -110.27 77.39 15.44
CA GLU A 215 -108.83 77.59 15.31
C GLU A 215 -108.03 76.51 16.07
N ILE A 216 -108.46 76.13 17.28
CA ILE A 216 -107.86 75.01 18.04
C ILE A 216 -108.01 73.68 17.28
N SER A 217 -109.18 73.42 16.68
CA SER A 217 -109.41 72.21 15.88
C SER A 217 -108.47 72.16 14.67
N LYS A 218 -108.26 73.30 14.01
CA LYS A 218 -107.34 73.44 12.88
C LYS A 218 -105.88 73.23 13.29
N LEU A 219 -105.45 73.81 14.42
CA LEU A 219 -104.12 73.59 15.02
C LEU A 219 -103.88 72.12 15.38
N ALA A 220 -104.90 71.43 15.91
CA ALA A 220 -104.82 69.99 16.21
C ALA A 220 -104.72 69.14 14.93
N ILE A 221 -105.48 69.46 13.88
CA ILE A 221 -105.36 68.78 12.58
C ILE A 221 -103.96 69.00 11.97
N GLN A 222 -103.44 70.23 12.01
CA GLN A 222 -102.09 70.55 11.54
C GLN A 222 -101.01 69.83 12.37
N THR A 223 -101.18 69.76 13.69
CA THR A 223 -100.26 69.05 14.59
C THR A 223 -100.26 67.55 14.29
N LYS A 224 -101.44 66.95 14.06
CA LYS A 224 -101.57 65.55 13.64
C LYS A 224 -100.90 65.28 12.29
N GLN A 225 -101.06 66.18 11.32
CA GLN A 225 -100.41 66.05 10.02
C GLN A 225 -98.89 66.17 10.13
N ALA A 226 -98.39 67.06 11.00
CA ALA A 226 -96.98 67.21 11.27
C ALA A 226 -96.38 65.96 11.95
N THR A 227 -97.08 65.36 12.93
CA THR A 227 -96.63 64.12 13.57
C THR A 227 -96.60 62.95 12.59
N LEU A 228 -97.55 62.85 11.66
CA LEU A 228 -97.52 61.85 10.59
C LEU A 228 -96.28 62.01 9.70
N SER A 229 -95.97 63.25 9.27
CA SER A 229 -94.78 63.52 8.47
C SER A 229 -93.48 63.22 9.23
N ILE A 230 -93.42 63.47 10.54
CA ILE A 230 -92.26 63.11 11.37
C ILE A 230 -92.15 61.59 11.48
N ASN A 231 -93.26 60.88 11.65
CA ASN A 231 -93.27 59.42 11.72
C ASN A 231 -92.73 58.78 10.42
N ASP A 232 -93.14 59.29 9.26
CA ASP A 232 -92.61 58.85 7.96
C ASP A 232 -91.09 59.07 7.86
N GLN A 233 -90.59 60.21 8.34
CA GLN A 233 -89.14 60.47 8.40
C GLN A 233 -88.42 59.51 9.36
N ILE A 234 -88.98 59.22 10.53
CA ILE A 234 -88.40 58.26 11.47
C ILE A 234 -88.34 56.87 10.85
N GLN A 235 -89.39 56.42 10.18
CA GLN A 235 -89.39 55.15 9.47
C GLN A 235 -88.31 55.09 8.38
N TRP A 236 -88.16 56.17 7.62
CA TRP A 236 -87.10 56.28 6.60
C TRP A 236 -85.69 56.20 7.20
N VAL A 237 -85.42 56.95 8.29
CA VAL A 237 -84.12 56.89 8.98
C VAL A 237 -83.89 55.51 9.59
N THR A 238 -84.92 54.89 10.18
CA THR A 238 -84.84 53.54 10.76
C THR A 238 -84.52 52.50 9.69
N GLY A 239 -85.15 52.58 8.52
CA GLY A 239 -84.86 51.69 7.39
C GLY A 239 -83.41 51.84 6.89
N ASN A 240 -82.91 53.08 6.79
CA ASN A 240 -81.52 53.34 6.45
C ASN A 240 -80.54 52.81 7.51
N ALA A 241 -80.86 52.98 8.81
CA ALA A 241 -80.04 52.45 9.91
C ALA A 241 -79.97 50.92 9.90
N GLN A 242 -81.08 50.23 9.58
CA GLN A 242 -81.09 48.78 9.40
C GLN A 242 -80.27 48.33 8.19
N GLY A 243 -80.37 49.03 7.06
CA GLY A 243 -79.55 48.76 5.88
C GLY A 243 -78.05 48.94 6.15
N LEU A 244 -77.68 49.99 6.88
CA LEU A 244 -76.30 50.25 7.29
C LEU A 244 -75.78 49.18 8.26
N LYS A 245 -76.62 48.75 9.22
CA LYS A 245 -76.28 47.64 10.13
C LYS A 245 -75.96 46.35 9.37
N ALA A 246 -76.78 45.96 8.41
CA ALA A 246 -76.51 44.79 7.57
C ALA A 246 -75.19 44.93 6.78
N GLY A 247 -74.87 46.14 6.31
CA GLY A 247 -73.59 46.43 5.66
C GLY A 247 -72.38 46.26 6.61
N VAL A 248 -72.52 46.70 7.86
CA VAL A 248 -71.50 46.55 8.91
C VAL A 248 -71.33 45.09 9.33
N ASP A 249 -72.40 44.32 9.43
CA ASP A 249 -72.32 42.89 9.75
C ASP A 249 -71.57 42.12 8.65
N ASN A 250 -71.84 42.43 7.37
CA ASN A 250 -71.08 41.86 6.24
C ASN A 250 -69.62 42.30 6.24
N LEU A 251 -69.34 43.56 6.60
CA LEU A 251 -67.97 44.07 6.74
C LEU A 251 -67.22 43.29 7.83
N HIS A 252 -67.85 43.06 8.98
CA HIS A 252 -67.26 42.31 10.09
C HIS A 252 -66.91 40.87 9.69
N GLU A 253 -67.80 40.18 8.97
CA GLU A 253 -67.52 38.83 8.44
C GLU A 253 -66.34 38.85 7.45
N ALA A 254 -66.34 39.80 6.50
CA ALA A 254 -65.27 39.94 5.51
C ALA A 254 -63.90 40.23 6.17
N VAL A 255 -63.88 41.09 7.19
CA VAL A 255 -62.67 41.38 7.97
C VAL A 255 -62.19 40.15 8.73
N GLY A 256 -63.10 39.38 9.36
CA GLY A 256 -62.76 38.14 10.05
C GLY A 256 -62.09 37.10 9.12
N VAL A 257 -62.63 36.93 7.92
CA VAL A 257 -62.02 36.08 6.87
C VAL A 257 -60.66 36.64 6.45
N GLY A 258 -60.54 37.97 6.31
CA GLY A 258 -59.29 38.65 5.99
C GLY A 258 -58.19 38.39 7.03
N VAL A 259 -58.49 38.59 8.31
CA VAL A 259 -57.55 38.34 9.43
C VAL A 259 -57.10 36.88 9.44
N HIS A 260 -58.02 35.93 9.29
CA HIS A 260 -57.67 34.50 9.26
C HIS A 260 -56.74 34.15 8.09
N THR A 261 -57.01 34.72 6.91
CA THR A 261 -56.18 34.51 5.72
C THR A 261 -54.78 35.12 5.88
N MET A 262 -54.67 36.28 6.53
CA MET A 262 -53.39 36.90 6.85
C MET A 262 -52.60 36.09 7.88
N GLU A 263 -53.24 35.54 8.92
CA GLU A 263 -52.59 34.64 9.88
C GLU A 263 -52.02 33.40 9.19
N ALA A 264 -52.80 32.77 8.32
CA ALA A 264 -52.31 31.63 7.53
C ALA A 264 -51.10 32.02 6.67
N SER A 265 -51.12 33.22 6.07
CA SER A 265 -50.01 33.74 5.27
C SER A 265 -48.75 34.02 6.09
N VAL A 266 -48.87 34.61 7.28
CA VAL A 266 -47.75 34.81 8.22
C VAL A 266 -47.10 33.48 8.61
N ASN A 267 -47.91 32.46 8.89
CA ASN A 267 -47.41 31.13 9.20
C ASN A 267 -46.66 30.52 7.99
N LYS A 268 -47.15 30.73 6.76
CA LYS A 268 -46.47 30.27 5.54
C LYS A 268 -45.11 30.94 5.33
N TYR A 269 -45.00 32.24 5.59
CA TYR A 269 -43.70 32.92 5.57
C TYR A 269 -42.74 32.36 6.63
N ALA A 270 -43.21 32.07 7.84
CA ALA A 270 -42.37 31.44 8.86
C ALA A 270 -41.87 30.04 8.45
N GLU A 271 -42.73 29.23 7.81
CA GLU A 271 -42.31 27.95 7.21
C GLU A 271 -41.24 28.15 6.12
N MET A 272 -41.38 29.18 5.29
CA MET A 272 -40.39 29.54 4.26
C MET A 272 -39.04 29.95 4.86
N GLU A 273 -39.02 30.81 5.90
CA GLU A 273 -37.78 31.18 6.62
C GLU A 273 -37.05 29.94 7.13
N MET A 274 -37.78 29.00 7.76
CA MET A 274 -37.19 27.74 8.24
C MET A 274 -36.65 26.88 7.09
N PHE A 275 -37.34 26.86 5.94
CA PHE A 275 -36.89 26.13 4.76
C PHE A 275 -35.61 26.71 4.18
N LEU A 276 -35.52 28.04 4.05
CA LEU A 276 -34.31 28.73 3.59
C LEU A 276 -33.13 28.52 4.55
N GLY A 277 -33.39 28.54 5.87
CA GLY A 277 -32.37 28.20 6.86
C GLY A 277 -31.81 26.78 6.69
N ARG A 278 -32.65 25.80 6.33
CA ARG A 278 -32.19 24.43 6.01
C ARG A 278 -31.35 24.39 4.74
N ILE A 279 -31.76 25.11 3.69
CA ILE A 279 -31.00 25.21 2.44
C ILE A 279 -29.60 25.79 2.70
N LEU A 280 -29.50 26.88 3.46
CA LEU A 280 -28.22 27.50 3.81
C LEU A 280 -27.29 26.55 4.57
N ASN A 281 -27.85 25.73 5.48
CA ASN A 281 -27.07 24.72 6.18
C ASN A 281 -26.58 23.60 5.24
N GLN A 282 -27.43 23.14 4.31
CA GLN A 282 -27.03 22.16 3.29
C GLN A 282 -25.91 22.70 2.39
N MET A 283 -25.99 23.97 1.97
CA MET A 283 -24.95 24.62 1.17
C MET A 283 -23.61 24.73 1.91
N LYS A 284 -23.62 24.96 3.24
CA LYS A 284 -22.41 24.92 4.07
C LYS A 284 -21.80 23.52 4.15
N GLU A 285 -22.63 22.49 4.25
CA GLU A 285 -22.16 21.11 4.27
C GLU A 285 -21.52 20.72 2.94
N VAL A 286 -22.14 21.11 1.82
CA VAL A 286 -21.60 20.94 0.47
C VAL A 286 -20.24 21.65 0.32
N ASP A 287 -20.09 22.88 0.84
CA ASP A 287 -18.80 23.57 0.85
C ASP A 287 -17.73 22.80 1.65
N GLY A 288 -18.10 22.27 2.82
CA GLY A 288 -17.23 21.41 3.62
C GLY A 288 -16.77 20.17 2.85
N GLN A 289 -17.69 19.51 2.14
CA GLN A 289 -17.37 18.35 1.29
C GLN A 289 -16.42 18.72 0.15
N PHE A 290 -16.60 19.86 -0.52
CA PHE A 290 -15.68 20.30 -1.57
C PHE A 290 -14.26 20.57 -1.06
N ARG A 291 -14.10 21.12 0.15
CA ARG A 291 -12.76 21.30 0.74
C ARG A 291 -12.06 19.96 0.95
N VAL A 292 -12.79 18.95 1.44
CA VAL A 292 -12.25 17.59 1.63
C VAL A 292 -11.84 16.98 0.28
N ILE A 293 -12.70 17.07 -0.74
CA ILE A 293 -12.37 16.53 -2.06
C ILE A 293 -11.16 17.26 -2.67
N THR A 294 -11.07 18.58 -2.50
CA THR A 294 -9.93 19.37 -2.98
C THR A 294 -8.61 18.93 -2.31
N ALA A 295 -8.64 18.71 -0.99
CA ALA A 295 -7.47 18.22 -0.25
C ALA A 295 -7.06 16.82 -0.71
N ASN A 296 -8.02 15.91 -0.90
CA ASN A 296 -7.77 14.56 -1.40
C ASN A 296 -7.19 14.58 -2.83
N SER A 297 -7.72 15.43 -3.71
CA SER A 297 -7.22 15.60 -5.08
C SER A 297 -5.77 16.09 -5.09
N SER A 298 -5.42 17.06 -4.22
CA SER A 298 -4.03 17.50 -4.05
C SER A 298 -3.12 16.36 -3.57
N SER A 299 -3.56 15.59 -2.58
CA SER A 299 -2.79 14.45 -2.07
C SER A 299 -2.58 13.37 -3.13
N ILE A 300 -3.54 13.15 -4.03
CA ILE A 300 -3.40 12.22 -5.15
C ILE A 300 -2.37 12.75 -6.15
N ALA A 301 -2.40 14.06 -6.46
CA ALA A 301 -1.40 14.68 -7.32
C ALA A 301 0.03 14.55 -6.76
N ASP A 302 0.20 14.70 -5.45
CA ASP A 302 1.50 14.49 -4.78
C ASP A 302 1.96 13.03 -4.89
N SER A 303 1.05 12.07 -4.67
CA SER A 303 1.35 10.64 -4.84
C SER A 303 1.74 10.31 -6.27
N LEU A 304 1.13 10.96 -7.27
CA LEU A 304 1.49 10.77 -8.67
C LEU A 304 2.91 11.26 -8.98
N ASN A 305 3.31 12.41 -8.43
CA ASN A 305 4.68 12.89 -8.55
C ASN A 305 5.68 11.89 -7.93
N GLN A 306 5.33 11.28 -6.80
CA GLN A 306 6.15 10.23 -6.18
C GLN A 306 6.21 8.96 -7.04
N THR A 307 5.10 8.56 -7.67
CA THR A 307 5.07 7.45 -8.62
C THR A 307 5.98 7.71 -9.82
N SER A 308 5.99 8.92 -10.37
CA SER A 308 6.91 9.29 -11.45
C SER A 308 8.37 9.18 -11.03
N ALA A 309 8.73 9.67 -9.83
CA ALA A 309 10.08 9.53 -9.31
C ALA A 309 10.48 8.05 -9.10
N MET A 310 9.55 7.22 -8.61
CA MET A 310 9.79 5.78 -8.45
C MET A 310 9.99 5.08 -9.80
N ILE A 311 9.25 5.47 -10.84
CA ILE A 311 9.46 4.94 -12.20
C ILE A 311 10.88 5.26 -12.67
N GLU A 312 11.37 6.49 -12.47
CA GLU A 312 12.76 6.83 -12.83
C GLU A 312 13.79 6.01 -12.03
N GLU A 313 13.56 5.79 -10.74
CA GLU A 313 14.45 5.00 -9.89
C GLU A 313 14.50 3.52 -10.32
N VAL A 314 13.34 2.92 -10.61
CA VAL A 314 13.28 1.54 -11.10
C VAL A 314 13.95 1.43 -12.48
N ALA A 315 13.86 2.47 -13.32
CA ALA A 315 14.48 2.46 -14.65
C ALA A 315 16.00 2.41 -14.52
N ALA A 316 16.56 3.26 -13.66
CA ALA A 316 17.98 3.24 -13.35
C ALA A 316 18.42 1.89 -12.75
N GLY A 317 17.62 1.31 -11.85
CA GLY A 317 17.86 -0.02 -11.31
C GLY A 317 17.87 -1.11 -12.39
N CYS A 318 16.94 -1.06 -13.35
CA CYS A 318 16.92 -1.98 -14.49
C CYS A 318 18.18 -1.84 -15.37
N GLU A 319 18.64 -0.61 -15.63
CA GLU A 319 19.87 -0.36 -16.37
C GLU A 319 21.10 -0.94 -15.65
N GLU A 320 21.19 -0.78 -14.33
CA GLU A 320 22.28 -1.34 -13.53
C GLU A 320 22.30 -2.88 -13.56
N VAL A 321 21.12 -3.51 -13.42
CA VAL A 321 21.03 -4.97 -13.48
C VAL A 321 21.34 -5.49 -14.89
N LEU A 322 20.94 -4.78 -15.96
CA LEU A 322 21.34 -5.13 -17.32
C LEU A 322 22.86 -5.07 -17.50
N ALA A 323 23.52 -4.01 -17.02
CA ALA A 323 24.97 -3.91 -17.08
C ALA A 323 25.66 -5.05 -16.30
N SER A 324 25.14 -5.40 -15.12
CA SER A 324 25.65 -6.55 -14.35
C SER A 324 25.43 -7.88 -15.08
N THR A 325 24.33 -8.01 -15.81
CA THR A 325 23.97 -9.20 -16.60
C THR A 325 24.93 -9.37 -17.79
N GLU A 326 25.31 -8.27 -18.47
CA GLU A 326 26.33 -8.27 -19.52
C GLU A 326 27.70 -8.71 -18.99
N ILE A 327 28.15 -8.16 -17.86
CA ILE A 327 29.40 -8.57 -17.21
C ILE A 327 29.37 -10.06 -16.84
N GLN A 328 28.23 -10.56 -16.36
CA GLN A 328 28.08 -11.96 -15.99
C GLN A 328 28.14 -12.88 -17.22
N GLN A 329 27.57 -12.47 -18.35
CA GLN A 329 27.68 -13.18 -19.63
C GLN A 329 29.15 -13.33 -20.06
N ASP A 330 29.93 -12.26 -19.97
CA ASP A 330 31.36 -12.28 -20.30
C ASP A 330 32.15 -13.21 -19.37
N ASN A 331 31.88 -13.16 -18.07
CA ASN A 331 32.50 -14.06 -17.09
C ASN A 331 32.18 -15.54 -17.39
N ILE A 332 30.95 -15.85 -17.80
CA ILE A 332 30.54 -17.20 -18.19
C ILE A 332 31.31 -17.67 -19.43
N LEU A 333 31.53 -16.79 -20.41
CA LEU A 333 32.34 -17.12 -21.59
C LEU A 333 33.78 -17.46 -21.20
N GLN A 334 34.37 -16.70 -20.30
CA GLN A 334 35.73 -16.94 -19.81
C GLN A 334 35.82 -18.26 -19.02
N ILE A 335 34.89 -18.50 -18.10
CA ILE A 335 34.79 -19.75 -17.34
C ILE A 335 34.69 -20.96 -18.29
N ASN A 336 33.88 -20.84 -19.34
CA ASN A 336 33.74 -21.92 -20.32
C ASN A 336 35.04 -22.21 -21.08
N GLU A 337 35.85 -21.19 -21.36
CA GLU A 337 37.15 -21.39 -21.99
C GLU A 337 38.16 -22.03 -21.03
N ASP A 338 38.20 -21.58 -19.77
CA ASP A 338 39.05 -22.19 -18.73
C ASP A 338 38.70 -23.68 -18.51
N ILE A 339 37.40 -24.01 -18.50
CA ILE A 339 36.93 -25.41 -18.41
C ILE A 339 37.44 -26.23 -19.60
N ARG A 340 37.43 -25.68 -20.82
CA ARG A 340 37.92 -26.38 -22.02
C ARG A 340 39.42 -26.61 -21.95
N GLU A 341 40.20 -25.60 -21.56
CA GLU A 341 41.65 -25.73 -21.43
C GLU A 341 42.03 -26.75 -20.35
N ALA A 342 41.41 -26.66 -19.18
CA ALA A 342 41.62 -27.60 -18.09
C ALA A 342 41.19 -29.03 -18.49
N THR A 343 40.13 -29.18 -19.28
CA THR A 343 39.70 -30.48 -19.80
C THR A 343 40.74 -31.07 -20.74
N ARG A 344 41.30 -30.25 -21.64
CA ARG A 344 42.38 -30.68 -22.55
C ARG A 344 43.61 -31.13 -21.75
N SER A 345 44.04 -30.35 -20.77
CA SER A 345 45.16 -30.69 -19.88
C SER A 345 44.91 -31.99 -19.10
N SER A 346 43.71 -32.16 -18.55
CA SER A 346 43.31 -33.38 -17.85
C SER A 346 43.36 -34.61 -18.76
N LEU A 347 42.86 -34.50 -20.00
CA LEU A 347 42.89 -35.58 -20.98
C LEU A 347 44.33 -35.92 -21.43
N SER A 348 45.17 -34.91 -21.62
CA SER A 348 46.60 -35.09 -21.93
C SER A 348 47.32 -35.83 -20.81
N LEU A 349 47.11 -35.48 -19.54
CA LEU A 349 47.65 -36.22 -18.40
C LEU A 349 47.18 -37.68 -18.40
N ARG A 350 45.90 -37.92 -18.67
CA ARG A 350 45.36 -39.28 -18.76
C ARG A 350 46.00 -40.08 -19.89
N SER A 351 46.22 -39.44 -21.04
CA SER A 351 46.89 -40.07 -22.19
C SER A 351 48.34 -40.44 -21.86
N ILE A 352 49.10 -39.54 -21.23
CA ILE A 352 50.48 -39.80 -20.79
C ILE A 352 50.50 -40.98 -19.81
N VAL A 353 49.62 -40.98 -18.81
CA VAL A 353 49.58 -42.05 -17.80
C VAL A 353 49.17 -43.39 -18.42
N SER A 354 48.27 -43.40 -19.40
CA SER A 354 47.81 -44.62 -20.06
C SER A 354 48.89 -45.39 -20.84
N GLN A 355 50.02 -44.76 -21.15
CA GLN A 355 51.17 -45.42 -21.77
C GLN A 355 51.91 -46.36 -20.81
N PHE A 356 51.70 -46.22 -19.50
CA PHE A 356 52.33 -47.04 -18.49
C PHE A 356 51.46 -48.22 -18.09
N LYS A 357 52.04 -49.43 -18.08
CA LYS A 357 51.35 -50.65 -17.65
C LYS A 357 51.61 -50.90 -16.17
N LEU A 358 50.55 -50.95 -15.38
CA LEU A 358 50.58 -51.23 -13.94
C LEU A 358 50.03 -52.63 -13.63
N PRO A 359 50.35 -53.20 -12.44
CA PRO A 359 49.78 -54.48 -12.00
C PRO A 359 48.25 -54.47 -11.93
N SER A 360 47.61 -55.62 -12.17
CA SER A 360 46.15 -55.75 -12.18
C SER A 360 45.54 -55.73 -10.76
N LYS A 361 44.22 -55.53 -10.67
CA LYS A 361 43.48 -55.33 -9.41
C LYS A 361 43.57 -56.46 -8.37
N SER A 362 44.04 -57.65 -8.71
CA SER A 362 44.08 -58.78 -7.77
C SER A 362 45.25 -58.74 -6.77
N GLU A 363 46.14 -57.76 -6.87
CA GLU A 363 47.33 -57.62 -5.98
C GLU A 363 47.20 -56.47 -4.96
N PHE A 364 46.02 -55.84 -4.80
CA PHE A 364 45.86 -54.69 -3.89
C PHE A 364 45.68 -55.10 -2.43
N HIS A 365 46.31 -54.35 -1.53
CA HIS A 365 46.16 -54.50 -0.08
C HIS A 365 44.68 -54.32 0.35
N PRO A 366 44.16 -55.03 1.36
CA PRO A 366 42.78 -54.87 1.83
C PRO A 366 42.40 -53.45 2.26
N LEU A 367 43.37 -52.65 2.72
CA LEU A 367 43.21 -51.24 3.11
C LEU A 367 43.58 -50.25 2.00
N GLN A 368 43.73 -50.70 0.75
CA GLN A 368 44.18 -49.88 -0.37
C GLN A 368 43.36 -48.60 -0.51
N LYS A 369 42.03 -48.68 -0.36
CA LYS A 369 41.12 -47.54 -0.50
C LYS A 369 41.36 -46.48 0.57
N GLU A 370 41.52 -46.89 1.82
CA GLU A 370 41.75 -45.98 2.96
C GLU A 370 43.16 -45.36 2.89
N LEU A 371 44.16 -46.14 2.49
CA LEU A 371 45.52 -45.66 2.29
C LEU A 371 45.60 -44.67 1.12
N ASP A 372 44.90 -44.95 0.02
CA ASP A 372 44.78 -44.02 -1.11
C ASP A 372 44.13 -42.70 -0.68
N ARG A 373 43.05 -42.74 0.11
CA ARG A 373 42.41 -41.53 0.64
C ARG A 373 43.33 -40.75 1.58
N TRP A 374 44.07 -41.44 2.43
CA TRP A 374 45.05 -40.81 3.32
C TRP A 374 46.16 -40.12 2.52
N VAL A 375 46.67 -40.77 1.47
CA VAL A 375 47.67 -40.19 0.54
C VAL A 375 47.11 -38.96 -0.16
N GLU A 376 45.85 -38.98 -0.59
CA GLU A 376 45.19 -37.82 -1.21
C GLU A 376 45.09 -36.64 -0.25
N CYS A 377 44.56 -36.83 0.97
CA CYS A 377 44.44 -35.76 1.97
C CYS A 377 45.81 -35.18 2.36
N SER A 378 46.80 -36.04 2.57
CA SER A 378 48.16 -35.62 2.95
C SER A 378 48.89 -34.87 1.82
N LEU A 379 48.70 -35.28 0.56
CA LEU A 379 49.19 -34.52 -0.59
C LEU A 379 48.48 -33.18 -0.75
N GLY A 380 47.17 -33.11 -0.47
CA GLY A 380 46.42 -31.86 -0.43
C GLY A 380 47.03 -30.85 0.53
N ILE A 381 47.26 -31.26 1.79
CA ILE A 381 47.93 -30.45 2.81
C ILE A 381 49.30 -29.95 2.31
N ARG A 382 50.09 -30.85 1.70
CA ARG A 382 51.39 -30.46 1.15
C ARG A 382 51.26 -29.49 -0.02
N SER A 383 50.29 -29.68 -0.91
CA SER A 383 50.04 -28.80 -2.05
C SER A 383 49.72 -27.39 -1.56
N VAL A 384 48.82 -27.28 -0.57
CA VAL A 384 48.47 -25.99 0.04
C VAL A 384 49.71 -25.33 0.65
N MET A 385 50.54 -26.08 1.36
CA MET A 385 51.81 -25.57 1.90
C MET A 385 52.77 -25.06 0.82
N VAL A 386 52.78 -25.67 -0.37
CA VAL A 386 53.58 -25.19 -1.51
C VAL A 386 52.97 -23.90 -2.08
N SER A 387 51.65 -23.86 -2.30
CA SER A 387 50.93 -22.67 -2.74
C SER A 387 51.12 -21.48 -1.80
N MET A 388 51.12 -21.72 -0.48
CA MET A 388 51.40 -20.70 0.52
C MET A 388 52.83 -20.12 0.40
N ILE A 389 53.82 -20.94 0.06
CA ILE A 389 55.22 -20.48 -0.10
C ILE A 389 55.40 -19.67 -1.38
N ASP A 390 54.70 -20.08 -2.45
CA ASP A 390 54.79 -19.43 -3.76
C ASP A 390 54.01 -18.11 -3.80
N SER A 391 53.03 -17.93 -2.90
CA SER A 391 52.34 -16.66 -2.71
C SER A 391 53.15 -15.69 -1.86
N ARG A 392 53.04 -14.39 -2.20
CA ARG A 392 53.53 -13.27 -1.39
C ARG A 392 52.39 -12.41 -0.83
N ASP A 393 51.14 -12.84 -1.05
CA ASP A 393 49.94 -12.14 -0.63
C ASP A 393 49.47 -12.68 0.73
N ALA A 394 49.41 -11.80 1.72
CA ALA A 394 49.06 -12.16 3.09
C ALA A 394 47.60 -12.62 3.26
N GLU A 395 46.67 -12.18 2.41
CA GLU A 395 45.28 -12.63 2.41
C GLU A 395 45.17 -14.02 1.79
N GLN A 396 45.87 -14.22 0.66
CA GLN A 396 45.92 -15.52 0.00
C GLN A 396 46.57 -16.59 0.88
N ILE A 397 47.64 -16.24 1.61
CA ILE A 397 48.28 -17.13 2.59
C ILE A 397 47.33 -17.49 3.74
N ARG A 398 46.52 -16.54 4.23
CA ARG A 398 45.52 -16.82 5.27
C ARG A 398 44.44 -17.75 4.78
N TYR A 399 43.92 -17.52 3.58
CA TYR A 399 42.96 -18.41 2.92
C TYR A 399 43.53 -19.83 2.81
N TRP A 400 44.72 -19.98 2.25
CA TRP A 400 45.37 -21.29 2.14
C TRP A 400 45.64 -21.93 3.50
N ASN A 401 45.97 -21.15 4.54
CA ASN A 401 46.13 -21.72 5.88
C ASN A 401 44.82 -22.30 6.44
N GLN A 402 43.66 -21.67 6.16
CA GLN A 402 42.36 -22.22 6.54
C GLN A 402 42.05 -23.51 5.77
N GLU A 403 42.31 -23.53 4.45
CA GLU A 403 42.17 -24.76 3.63
C GLU A 403 43.05 -25.89 4.15
N LYS A 404 44.29 -25.58 4.55
CA LYS A 404 45.22 -26.53 5.17
C LYS A 404 44.62 -27.12 6.46
N GLU A 405 44.05 -26.30 7.34
CA GLU A 405 43.41 -26.74 8.59
C GLU A 405 42.15 -27.61 8.34
N ALA A 406 41.36 -27.28 7.32
CA ALA A 406 40.23 -28.10 6.88
C ALA A 406 40.70 -29.48 6.38
N MET A 407 41.73 -29.53 5.53
CA MET A 407 42.30 -30.79 5.04
C MET A 407 42.95 -31.62 6.15
N GLU A 408 43.52 -30.98 7.18
CA GLU A 408 44.02 -31.68 8.37
C GLU A 408 42.92 -32.35 9.17
N SER A 409 41.75 -31.72 9.26
CA SER A 409 40.56 -32.30 9.87
C SER A 409 40.08 -33.54 9.09
N GLU A 410 40.08 -33.47 7.76
CA GLU A 410 39.76 -34.63 6.91
C GLU A 410 40.79 -35.75 7.06
N LEU A 411 42.08 -35.42 7.14
CA LEU A 411 43.14 -36.39 7.34
C LEU A 411 43.02 -37.06 8.72
N ALA A 412 42.62 -36.32 9.75
CA ALA A 412 42.33 -36.89 11.07
C ALA A 412 41.21 -37.95 11.01
N ALA A 413 40.14 -37.69 10.25
CA ALA A 413 39.10 -38.68 10.01
C ALA A 413 39.63 -39.91 9.24
N CYS A 414 40.51 -39.71 8.26
CA CYS A 414 41.18 -40.82 7.56
C CYS A 414 42.04 -41.66 8.50
N ASN A 415 42.79 -41.02 9.41
CA ASN A 415 43.60 -41.70 10.42
C ASN A 415 42.74 -42.56 11.37
N GLN A 416 41.57 -42.06 11.79
CA GLN A 416 40.65 -42.84 12.62
C GLN A 416 40.15 -44.10 11.90
N GLN A 417 39.79 -43.97 10.61
CA GLN A 417 39.33 -45.09 9.80
C GLN A 417 40.44 -46.14 9.57
N LEU A 418 41.66 -45.69 9.25
CA LEU A 418 42.81 -46.58 9.09
C LEU A 418 43.14 -47.32 10.39
N GLY A 419 43.13 -46.62 11.52
CA GLY A 419 43.36 -47.22 12.83
C GLY A 419 42.32 -48.29 13.17
N ALA A 420 41.04 -48.00 12.94
CA ALA A 420 39.94 -48.92 13.20
C ALA A 420 40.02 -50.21 12.35
N LYS A 421 40.53 -50.11 11.11
CA LYS A 421 40.63 -51.25 10.19
C LYS A 421 41.95 -52.02 10.26
N SER A 422 42.94 -51.51 10.99
CA SER A 422 44.25 -52.16 11.18
C SER A 422 44.17 -53.23 12.29
N ALA A 423 43.53 -54.36 11.99
CA ALA A 423 43.20 -55.38 12.99
C ALA A 423 44.38 -56.28 13.41
N ASP A 424 45.20 -56.71 12.44
CA ASP A 424 46.36 -57.58 12.68
C ASP A 424 47.62 -56.82 13.12
N ASN A 425 48.58 -57.56 13.69
CA ASN A 425 49.82 -56.97 14.24
C ASN A 425 50.66 -56.25 13.17
N LYS A 426 50.69 -56.76 11.93
CA LYS A 426 51.49 -56.17 10.84
C LYS A 426 50.92 -54.81 10.42
N ASN A 427 49.60 -54.73 10.25
CA ASN A 427 48.89 -53.49 9.93
C ASN A 427 48.99 -52.46 11.06
N LYS A 428 48.96 -52.89 12.33
CA LYS A 428 49.19 -51.99 13.48
C LYS A 428 50.59 -51.40 13.51
N GLU A 429 51.62 -52.19 13.18
CA GLU A 429 53.00 -51.71 13.10
C GLU A 429 53.17 -50.65 12.01
N TYR A 430 52.61 -50.88 10.81
CA TYR A 430 52.62 -49.89 9.74
C TYR A 430 51.83 -48.63 10.10
N PHE A 431 50.65 -48.76 10.70
CA PHE A 431 49.84 -47.63 11.15
C PHE A 431 50.58 -46.76 12.17
N ASN A 432 51.18 -47.36 13.20
CA ASN A 432 51.95 -46.62 14.21
C ASN A 432 53.18 -45.94 13.61
N SER A 433 53.85 -46.61 12.67
CA SER A 433 54.99 -46.04 11.95
C SER A 433 54.58 -44.86 11.08
N LEU A 434 53.43 -44.96 10.40
CA LEU A 434 52.86 -43.91 9.57
C LEU A 434 52.47 -42.70 10.42
N GLN A 435 51.79 -42.91 11.55
CA GLN A 435 51.43 -41.82 12.47
C GLN A 435 52.66 -41.11 13.03
N SER A 436 53.67 -41.86 13.46
CA SER A 436 54.93 -41.28 13.98
C SER A 436 55.64 -40.44 12.91
N ALA A 437 55.73 -40.94 11.68
CA ALA A 437 56.33 -40.19 10.57
C ALA A 437 55.51 -38.95 10.18
N TRP A 438 54.19 -39.05 10.18
CA TRP A 438 53.30 -37.92 9.91
C TRP A 438 53.37 -36.84 10.99
N GLN A 439 53.43 -37.24 12.27
CA GLN A 439 53.58 -36.31 13.39
C GLN A 439 54.85 -35.46 13.24
N GLN A 440 55.97 -36.10 12.89
CA GLN A 440 57.22 -35.39 12.61
C GLN A 440 57.06 -34.39 11.44
N PHE A 441 56.34 -34.76 10.38
CA PHE A 441 56.04 -33.81 9.31
C PHE A 441 55.15 -32.67 9.80
N SER A 442 54.13 -32.94 10.63
CA SER A 442 53.21 -31.93 11.13
C SER A 442 53.92 -30.83 11.90
N GLU A 443 54.84 -31.18 12.80
CA GLU A 443 55.64 -30.18 13.54
C GLU A 443 56.37 -29.21 12.61
N VAL A 444 56.95 -29.73 11.53
CA VAL A 444 57.63 -28.89 10.53
C VAL A 444 56.61 -28.09 9.75
N LYS A 445 55.53 -28.71 9.27
CA LYS A 445 54.44 -28.02 8.56
C LYS A 445 53.93 -26.83 9.35
N ASP A 446 53.57 -27.04 10.62
CA ASP A 446 52.97 -26.02 11.48
C ASP A 446 53.92 -24.86 11.76
N GLN A 447 55.19 -25.17 12.00
CA GLN A 447 56.21 -24.14 12.16
C GLN A 447 56.43 -23.33 10.89
N ASN A 448 56.39 -23.97 9.71
CA ASN A 448 56.53 -23.28 8.43
C ASN A 448 55.29 -22.45 8.10
N ALA A 449 54.08 -22.93 8.41
CA ALA A 449 52.84 -22.16 8.26
C ALA A 449 52.87 -20.90 9.12
N LYS A 450 53.33 -21.00 10.37
CA LYS A 450 53.54 -19.86 11.25
C LYS A 450 54.53 -18.84 10.65
N TRP A 451 55.68 -19.29 10.17
CA TRP A 451 56.65 -18.42 9.50
C TRP A 451 56.07 -17.71 8.26
N MET A 452 55.25 -18.40 7.46
CA MET A 452 54.58 -17.78 6.30
C MET A 452 53.56 -16.72 6.70
N LEU A 453 52.79 -16.95 7.77
CA LEU A 453 51.85 -15.98 8.33
C LEU A 453 52.55 -14.77 8.96
N GLU A 454 53.76 -14.97 9.48
CA GLU A 454 54.62 -13.93 10.08
C GLU A 454 55.49 -13.18 9.04
N GLY A 455 55.42 -13.57 7.76
CA GLY A 455 56.21 -12.95 6.67
C GLY A 455 57.66 -13.44 6.56
N GLU A 456 58.06 -14.48 7.30
CA GLU A 456 59.40 -15.09 7.28
C GLU A 456 59.56 -16.11 6.13
N TYR A 457 59.31 -15.70 4.88
CA TYR A 457 59.14 -16.62 3.76
C TYR A 457 60.38 -17.46 3.39
N GLU A 458 61.57 -16.87 3.39
CA GLU A 458 62.80 -17.61 3.02
C GLU A 458 63.14 -18.68 4.06
N LYS A 459 62.82 -18.41 5.32
CA LYS A 459 62.96 -19.37 6.43
C LYS A 459 61.94 -20.50 6.29
N ALA A 460 60.69 -20.17 5.93
CA ALA A 460 59.66 -21.16 5.58
C ALA A 460 60.04 -22.01 4.36
N LYS A 461 60.62 -21.40 3.34
CA LYS A 461 61.07 -22.10 2.14
C LYS A 461 62.19 -23.09 2.46
N GLN A 462 63.20 -22.68 3.21
CA GLN A 462 64.28 -23.58 3.63
C GLN A 462 63.80 -24.70 4.55
N GLY A 463 62.87 -24.40 5.47
CA GLY A 463 62.27 -25.38 6.37
C GLY A 463 61.48 -26.46 5.64
N LEU A 464 60.63 -26.06 4.68
CA LEU A 464 59.81 -27.00 3.90
C LEU A 464 60.65 -27.80 2.88
N ILE A 465 61.61 -27.18 2.19
CA ILE A 465 62.44 -27.86 1.16
C ILE A 465 63.38 -28.90 1.79
N ASN A 466 63.93 -28.63 2.97
CA ASN A 466 64.86 -29.53 3.63
C ASN A 466 64.12 -30.54 4.52
N LYS A 467 63.79 -30.15 5.75
CA LYS A 467 63.21 -31.05 6.76
C LYS A 467 61.79 -31.47 6.39
N GLY A 468 60.98 -30.56 5.85
CA GLY A 468 59.59 -30.84 5.46
C GLY A 468 59.51 -31.89 4.36
N ARG A 469 60.33 -31.76 3.31
CA ARG A 469 60.40 -32.69 2.19
C ARG A 469 60.77 -34.09 2.66
N GLU A 470 61.83 -34.23 3.46
CA GLU A 470 62.32 -35.52 3.95
C GLU A 470 61.30 -36.21 4.85
N ARG A 471 60.73 -35.49 5.83
CA ARG A 471 59.75 -36.05 6.77
C ARG A 471 58.44 -36.46 6.07
N PHE A 472 57.94 -35.64 5.16
CA PHE A 472 56.79 -36.00 4.34
C PHE A 472 57.08 -37.22 3.45
N LYS A 473 58.25 -37.25 2.80
CA LYS A 473 58.65 -38.38 1.96
C LYS A 473 58.71 -39.66 2.78
N ARG A 474 59.20 -39.61 4.01
CA ARG A 474 59.20 -40.76 4.92
C ARG A 474 57.78 -41.27 5.21
N ALA A 475 56.83 -40.38 5.47
CA ALA A 475 55.44 -40.76 5.68
C ALA A 475 54.82 -41.39 4.42
N MET A 476 55.09 -40.82 3.24
CA MET A 476 54.66 -41.39 1.94
C MET A 476 55.30 -42.74 1.64
N ASP A 477 56.59 -42.90 1.91
CA ASP A 477 57.31 -44.16 1.73
C ASP A 477 56.67 -45.26 2.61
N ILE A 478 56.35 -44.97 3.87
CA ILE A 478 55.68 -45.92 4.78
C ILE A 478 54.27 -46.26 4.28
N ALA A 479 53.49 -45.28 3.82
CA ALA A 479 52.16 -45.54 3.26
C ALA A 479 52.23 -46.42 1.99
N ASN A 480 53.21 -46.17 1.12
CA ASN A 480 53.45 -46.97 -0.08
C ASN A 480 53.93 -48.39 0.25
N GLU A 481 54.86 -48.54 1.19
CA GLU A 481 55.33 -49.83 1.67
C GLU A 481 54.17 -50.63 2.27
N TRP A 482 53.26 -49.98 3.00
CA TRP A 482 52.06 -50.61 3.54
C TRP A 482 51.09 -51.08 2.45
N MET A 483 50.90 -50.29 1.38
CA MET A 483 50.08 -50.69 0.23
C MET A 483 50.67 -51.87 -0.56
N GLU A 484 51.99 -52.07 -0.51
CA GLU A 484 52.69 -53.16 -1.21
C GLU A 484 52.94 -54.40 -0.32
N SER A 485 52.65 -54.31 0.97
CA SER A 485 52.91 -55.37 1.96
C SER A 485 51.86 -56.47 1.95
#